data_AF-A0A2A2WSH5-F1
#
_entry.id   AF-A0A2A2WSH5-F1
#
_cell.length_a   1.000
_cell.length_b   1.000
_cell.length_c   1.000
_cell.angle_alpha   90.00
_cell.angle_beta   90.00
_cell.angle_gamma   90.00
#
_symmetry.space_group_name_H-M   'P 1'
#
loop_
_entity.id
_entity.type
_entity.pdbx_description
1 polymer ?
#
loop_
_entity_poly.entity_id
_entity_poly.type
_entity_poly.pdbx_seq_one_letter_code
_entity_poly.pdbx_strand_id
1 'polypeptide(L)'
;MTTTNSVADEARGLPKEPTSPWILILVVATVVAWLAVLAWQVMVLPERVPTHFGSGGEPDGWSSKAGALAFSSLLPLTVFVLIPLTSLLVLRAPEFINGPRKEWWTATAPRLRRFERLLREDLWLITVVTLALLVAMQVGIVRAAESPDQRMPEEFLFGGMAVFGVGLVAVMVRMYAGNRYAEQPDLD
;
A
#
# COMPACT_ATOMS: atom_id res chain seq x y z
N MET A 1 17.81 0.76 41.07
CA MET A 1 16.76 0.16 40.22
C MET A 1 17.20 0.32 38.78
N THR A 2 17.76 -0.74 38.19
CA THR A 2 18.03 -0.80 36.75
C THR A 2 16.68 -1.08 36.09
N THR A 3 16.09 -0.09 35.43
CA THR A 3 14.95 -0.34 34.55
C THR A 3 15.48 -1.18 33.40
N THR A 4 15.20 -2.48 33.39
CA THR A 4 15.36 -3.28 32.17
C THR A 4 14.48 -2.62 31.11
N ASN A 5 15.11 -1.96 30.16
CA ASN A 5 14.44 -1.45 28.98
C ASN A 5 13.72 -2.63 28.32
N SER A 6 12.48 -2.44 27.88
CA SER A 6 11.79 -3.51 27.16
C SER A 6 12.54 -3.81 25.86
N VAL A 7 12.41 -5.03 25.33
CA VAL A 7 12.93 -5.39 24.00
C VAL A 7 12.52 -4.36 22.93
N ALA A 8 11.32 -3.80 23.06
CA ALA A 8 10.81 -2.73 22.21
C ALA A 8 11.57 -1.41 22.36
N ASP A 9 11.95 -1.01 23.58
CA ASP A 9 12.74 0.20 23.84
C ASP A 9 14.15 0.06 23.27
N GLU A 10 14.79 -1.08 23.50
CA GLU A 10 16.11 -1.39 22.95
C GLU A 10 16.08 -1.45 21.42
N ALA A 11 15.07 -2.12 20.85
CA ALA A 11 14.90 -2.21 19.41
C ALA A 11 14.81 -0.82 18.79
N ARG A 12 14.08 0.12 19.40
CA ARG A 12 13.97 1.53 18.95
C ARG A 12 15.29 2.30 18.96
N GLY A 13 16.23 1.93 19.83
CA GLY A 13 17.57 2.49 19.87
C GLY A 13 18.50 1.99 18.75
N LEU A 14 18.20 0.83 18.14
CA LEU A 14 19.01 0.29 17.05
C LEU A 14 18.89 1.12 15.75
N PRO A 15 19.92 1.13 14.89
CA PRO A 15 19.83 1.74 13.57
C PRO A 15 18.65 1.17 12.76
N LYS A 16 17.96 2.03 12.01
CA LYS A 16 16.92 1.60 11.08
C LYS A 16 17.57 0.84 9.93
N GLU A 17 17.17 -0.41 9.71
CA GLU A 17 17.63 -1.14 8.54
C GLU A 17 17.00 -0.57 7.26
N PRO A 18 17.75 -0.44 6.16
CA PRO A 18 17.25 0.15 4.92
C PRO A 18 16.21 -0.75 4.23
N THR A 19 15.23 -0.15 3.59
CA THR A 19 14.32 -0.83 2.66
C THR A 19 15.08 -1.23 1.40
N SER A 20 14.82 -2.43 0.87
CA SER A 20 15.46 -2.88 -0.37
C SER A 20 15.26 -1.90 -1.56
N PRO A 21 16.32 -1.59 -2.36
CA PRO A 21 16.24 -0.59 -3.44
C PRO A 21 15.17 -0.86 -4.50
N TRP A 22 14.95 -2.13 -4.87
CA TRP A 22 13.94 -2.47 -5.89
C TRP A 22 12.51 -2.14 -5.43
N ILE A 23 12.22 -2.27 -4.13
CA ILE A 23 10.92 -1.86 -3.56
C ILE A 23 10.78 -0.35 -3.66
N LEU A 24 11.83 0.39 -3.34
CA LEU A 24 11.83 1.86 -3.46
C LEU A 24 11.62 2.30 -4.91
N ILE A 25 12.23 1.60 -5.89
CA ILE A 25 11.99 1.85 -7.32
C ILE A 25 10.52 1.65 -7.68
N LEU A 26 9.89 0.56 -7.22
CA LEU A 26 8.46 0.32 -7.46
C LEU A 26 7.56 1.38 -6.82
N VAL A 27 7.87 1.79 -5.59
CA VAL A 27 7.14 2.87 -4.89
C VAL A 27 7.27 4.17 -5.67
N VAL A 28 8.49 4.57 -6.05
CA VAL A 28 8.70 5.80 -6.83
C VAL A 28 7.98 5.74 -8.17
N ALA A 29 8.08 4.61 -8.89
CA ALA A 29 7.41 4.45 -10.19
C ALA A 29 5.88 4.58 -10.08
N THR A 30 5.27 3.96 -9.07
CA THR A 30 3.82 4.04 -8.85
C THR A 30 3.38 5.42 -8.36
N VAL A 31 4.17 6.09 -7.52
CA VAL A 31 3.91 7.50 -7.14
C VAL A 31 3.96 8.41 -8.35
N VAL A 32 4.96 8.27 -9.22
CA VAL A 32 5.07 9.07 -10.45
C VAL A 32 3.88 8.81 -11.37
N ALA A 33 3.45 7.56 -11.54
CA ALA A 33 2.27 7.23 -12.32
C ALA A 33 0.99 7.86 -11.74
N TRP A 34 0.81 7.80 -10.42
CA TRP A 34 -0.33 8.45 -9.75
C TRP A 34 -0.32 9.96 -9.93
N LEU A 35 0.81 10.63 -9.72
CA LEU A 35 0.92 12.08 -9.90
C LEU A 35 0.68 12.49 -11.36
N ALA A 36 1.13 11.70 -12.33
CA ALA A 36 0.86 11.93 -13.74
C ALA A 36 -0.63 11.82 -14.07
N VAL A 37 -1.32 10.80 -13.53
CA VAL A 37 -2.77 10.64 -13.72
C VAL A 37 -3.54 11.74 -13.00
N LEU A 38 -3.15 12.15 -11.79
CA LEU A 38 -3.78 13.26 -11.07
C LEU A 38 -3.63 14.57 -11.85
N ALA A 39 -2.44 14.85 -12.40
CA ALA A 39 -2.23 16.00 -13.26
C ALA A 39 -3.10 15.95 -14.53
N TRP A 40 -3.21 14.78 -15.16
CA TRP A 40 -4.10 14.59 -16.30
C TRP A 40 -5.57 14.85 -15.94
N GLN A 41 -6.06 14.32 -14.82
CA GLN A 41 -7.40 14.56 -14.31
C GLN A 41 -7.71 16.05 -14.11
N VAL A 42 -6.77 16.83 -13.56
CA VAL A 42 -6.93 18.29 -13.40
C VAL A 42 -7.20 18.95 -14.75
N MET A 43 -6.54 18.51 -15.81
CA MET A 43 -6.65 19.09 -17.14
C MET A 43 -7.94 18.73 -17.86
N VAL A 44 -8.40 17.48 -17.78
CA VAL A 44 -9.45 16.97 -18.67
C VAL A 44 -10.80 16.72 -18.02
N LEU A 45 -10.87 16.54 -16.68
CA LEU A 45 -12.14 16.20 -16.05
C LEU A 45 -13.16 17.34 -16.20
N PRO A 46 -14.42 17.02 -16.57
CA PRO A 46 -15.51 17.97 -16.61
C PRO A 46 -16.01 18.33 -15.20
N GLU A 47 -16.87 19.34 -15.08
CA GLU A 47 -17.44 19.76 -13.78
C GLU A 47 -18.27 18.66 -13.09
N ARG A 48 -18.88 17.76 -13.87
CA ARG A 48 -19.65 16.62 -13.37
C ARG A 48 -18.97 15.32 -13.80
N VAL A 49 -18.44 14.57 -12.85
CA VAL A 49 -17.58 13.39 -13.09
C VAL A 49 -18.29 12.11 -12.62
N PRO A 50 -18.40 11.05 -13.44
CA PRO A 50 -18.85 9.75 -12.95
C PRO A 50 -17.77 9.16 -12.03
N THR A 51 -18.13 8.86 -10.79
CA THR A 51 -17.18 8.37 -9.77
C THR A 51 -17.63 7.09 -9.10
N HIS A 52 -18.87 6.66 -9.33
CA HIS A 52 -19.39 5.38 -8.89
C HIS A 52 -20.03 4.67 -10.09
N PHE A 53 -19.81 3.36 -10.16
CA PHE A 53 -20.23 2.53 -11.28
C PHE A 53 -20.86 1.25 -10.74
N GLY A 54 -21.97 0.83 -11.36
CA GLY A 54 -22.60 -0.46 -11.11
C GLY A 54 -21.76 -1.63 -11.65
N SER A 55 -22.22 -2.86 -11.41
CA SER A 55 -21.51 -4.08 -11.84
C SER A 55 -21.32 -4.22 -13.35
N GLY A 56 -22.16 -3.56 -14.15
CA GLY A 56 -22.02 -3.53 -15.61
C GLY A 56 -21.11 -2.39 -16.12
N GLY A 57 -20.58 -1.54 -15.22
CA GLY A 57 -19.79 -0.37 -15.57
C GLY A 57 -20.61 0.88 -15.89
N GLU A 58 -21.94 0.83 -15.82
CA GLU A 58 -22.81 2.00 -15.92
C GLU A 58 -22.57 2.95 -14.74
N PRO A 59 -22.48 4.27 -14.97
CA PRO A 59 -22.41 5.22 -13.88
C PRO A 59 -23.76 5.29 -13.15
N ASP A 60 -23.72 5.18 -11.84
CA ASP A 60 -24.87 5.32 -10.94
C ASP A 60 -24.62 6.40 -9.86
N GLY A 61 -23.43 7.00 -9.84
CA GLY A 61 -23.08 8.11 -8.95
C GLY A 61 -22.07 9.08 -9.57
N TRP A 62 -22.28 10.38 -9.33
CA TRP A 62 -21.45 11.46 -9.85
C TRP A 62 -20.94 12.36 -8.72
N SER A 63 -19.81 12.99 -8.98
CA SER A 63 -19.22 14.03 -8.13
C SER A 63 -18.95 15.31 -8.91
N SER A 64 -18.61 16.39 -8.21
CA SER A 64 -18.00 17.55 -8.85
C SER A 64 -16.55 17.26 -9.24
N LYS A 65 -15.98 18.05 -10.16
CA LYS A 65 -14.53 17.97 -10.47
C LYS A 65 -13.67 18.08 -9.21
N ALA A 66 -13.96 19.05 -8.35
CA ALA A 66 -13.25 19.25 -7.10
C ALA A 66 -13.37 18.04 -6.16
N GLY A 67 -14.56 17.44 -6.05
CA GLY A 67 -14.78 16.24 -5.26
C GLY A 67 -14.02 15.02 -5.81
N ALA A 68 -14.05 14.81 -7.13
CA ALA A 68 -13.31 13.74 -7.79
C ALA A 68 -11.79 13.87 -7.60
N LEU A 69 -11.24 15.10 -7.70
CA LEU A 69 -9.82 15.38 -7.47
C LEU A 69 -9.43 15.22 -5.99
N ALA A 70 -10.29 15.67 -5.07
CA ALA A 70 -10.08 15.45 -3.64
C ALA A 70 -10.03 13.96 -3.32
N PHE A 71 -10.94 13.16 -3.87
CA PHE A 71 -10.92 11.71 -3.70
C PHE A 71 -9.67 11.06 -4.31
N SER A 72 -9.33 11.44 -5.55
CA SER A 72 -8.17 10.91 -6.29
C SER A 72 -6.82 11.26 -5.65
N SER A 73 -6.79 12.28 -4.79
CA SER A 73 -5.60 12.69 -4.04
C SER A 73 -5.58 12.14 -2.60
N LEU A 74 -6.65 12.30 -1.84
CA LEU A 74 -6.69 11.97 -0.41
C LEU A 74 -6.69 10.46 -0.14
N LEU A 75 -7.33 9.65 -1.00
CA LEU A 75 -7.39 8.21 -0.79
C LEU A 75 -5.99 7.57 -0.91
N PRO A 76 -5.21 7.80 -1.98
CA PRO A 76 -3.81 7.35 -2.05
C PRO A 76 -2.95 7.82 -0.87
N LEU A 77 -3.06 9.09 -0.46
CA LEU A 77 -2.32 9.63 0.69
C LEU A 77 -2.64 8.87 1.98
N THR A 78 -3.90 8.49 2.19
CA THR A 78 -4.31 7.69 3.35
C THR A 78 -3.58 6.34 3.38
N VAL A 79 -3.40 5.68 2.23
CA VAL A 79 -2.66 4.41 2.13
C VAL A 79 -1.18 4.60 2.52
N PHE A 80 -0.55 5.71 2.12
CA PHE A 80 0.85 6.00 2.49
C PHE A 80 1.04 6.20 3.99
N VAL A 81 0.06 6.80 4.68
CA VAL A 81 0.12 7.03 6.13
C VAL A 81 0.18 5.72 6.93
N LEU A 82 -0.36 4.62 6.39
CA LEU A 82 -0.33 3.31 7.07
C LEU A 82 1.09 2.76 7.27
N ILE A 83 2.06 3.16 6.44
CA ILE A 83 3.44 2.67 6.51
C ILE A 83 4.13 3.10 7.81
N PRO A 84 4.32 4.40 8.09
CA PRO A 84 4.98 4.83 9.33
C PRO A 84 4.19 4.41 10.58
N LEU A 85 2.86 4.34 10.51
CA LEU A 85 2.03 3.87 11.62
C LEU A 85 2.29 2.39 11.93
N THR A 86 2.40 1.54 10.92
CA THR A 86 2.69 0.12 11.12
C THR A 86 4.11 -0.09 11.64
N SER A 87 5.10 0.61 11.08
CA SER A 87 6.47 0.60 11.62
C SER A 87 6.51 1.01 13.09
N LEU A 88 5.74 2.05 13.45
CA LEU A 88 5.64 2.51 14.83
C LEU A 88 4.99 1.46 15.73
N LEU A 89 3.91 0.84 15.26
CA LEU A 89 3.18 -0.19 15.99
C LEU A 89 4.04 -1.43 16.26
N VAL A 90 4.81 -1.90 15.27
CA VAL A 90 5.76 -3.02 15.44
C VAL A 90 6.79 -2.73 16.54
N LEU A 91 7.33 -1.50 16.59
CA LEU A 91 8.38 -1.15 17.56
C LEU A 91 7.85 -0.69 18.92
N ARG A 92 6.57 -0.34 19.05
CA ARG A 92 5.98 0.16 20.30
C ARG A 92 5.11 -0.86 20.99
N ALA A 93 4.40 -1.67 20.22
CA ALA A 93 3.41 -2.61 20.72
C ALA A 93 3.38 -3.88 19.84
N PRO A 94 4.52 -4.61 19.76
CA PRO A 94 4.65 -5.81 18.92
C PRO A 94 3.61 -6.89 19.27
N GLU A 95 3.06 -6.89 20.47
CA GLU A 95 1.98 -7.77 20.92
C GLU A 95 0.68 -7.62 20.11
N PHE A 96 0.44 -6.49 19.44
CA PHE A 96 -0.72 -6.31 18.56
C PHE A 96 -0.44 -6.63 17.10
N ILE A 97 0.80 -6.95 16.75
CA ILE A 97 1.17 -7.32 15.38
C ILE A 97 0.99 -8.82 15.19
N ASN A 98 0.34 -9.20 14.09
CA ASN A 98 0.26 -10.58 13.63
C ASN A 98 1.33 -10.82 12.56
N GLY A 99 2.03 -11.96 12.64
CA GLY A 99 3.02 -12.34 11.64
C GLY A 99 3.57 -13.74 11.87
N PRO A 100 4.20 -14.37 10.85
CA PRO A 100 4.79 -15.69 10.99
C PRO A 100 5.88 -15.71 12.08
N ARG A 101 5.87 -16.71 12.97
CA ARG A 101 6.87 -16.89 14.05
C ARG A 101 7.06 -15.64 14.92
N LYS A 102 5.98 -14.92 15.21
CA LYS A 102 5.98 -13.69 16.03
C LYS A 102 6.84 -13.80 17.29
N GLU A 103 6.65 -14.86 18.07
CA GLU A 103 7.34 -15.05 19.36
C GLU A 103 8.87 -15.01 19.20
N TRP A 104 9.42 -15.68 18.17
CA TRP A 104 10.85 -15.68 17.87
C TRP A 104 11.34 -14.28 17.46
N TRP A 105 10.56 -13.59 16.61
CA TRP A 105 10.88 -12.25 16.12
C TRP A 105 10.83 -11.19 17.22
N THR A 106 9.96 -11.35 18.22
CA THR A 106 9.79 -10.39 19.32
C THR A 106 10.68 -10.69 20.53
N ALA A 107 11.45 -11.79 20.50
CA ALA A 107 12.24 -12.25 21.64
C ALA A 107 13.45 -11.35 21.95
N THR A 108 14.05 -10.71 20.95
CA THR A 108 15.25 -9.87 21.12
C THR A 108 15.15 -8.59 20.29
N ALA A 109 15.87 -7.55 20.72
CA ALA A 109 15.83 -6.24 20.06
C ALA A 109 16.32 -6.27 18.60
N PRO A 110 17.43 -6.97 18.25
CA PRO A 110 17.85 -7.12 16.86
C PRO A 110 16.82 -7.83 15.99
N ARG A 111 16.21 -8.91 16.50
CA ARG A 111 15.16 -9.65 15.78
C ARG A 111 13.93 -8.78 15.54
N LEU A 112 13.47 -8.04 16.55
CA LEU A 112 12.32 -7.15 16.40
C LEU A 112 12.59 -6.04 15.37
N ARG A 113 13.82 -5.51 15.35
CA ARG A 113 14.24 -4.51 14.36
C ARG A 113 14.26 -5.06 12.94
N ARG A 114 14.76 -6.28 12.74
CA ARG A 114 14.70 -6.98 11.44
C ARG A 114 13.25 -7.28 11.03
N PHE A 115 12.42 -7.74 11.97
CA PHE A 115 11.00 -8.03 11.74
C PHE A 115 10.24 -6.79 11.25
N GLU A 116 10.49 -5.63 11.87
CA GLU A 116 9.96 -4.36 11.43
C GLU A 116 10.35 -4.01 9.99
N ARG A 117 11.62 -4.22 9.59
CA ARG A 117 12.02 -4.05 8.19
C ARG A 117 11.23 -4.98 7.26
N LEU A 118 11.14 -6.27 7.58
CA LEU A 118 10.47 -7.25 6.73
C LEU A 118 9.00 -6.89 6.51
N LEU A 119 8.28 -6.58 7.60
CA LEU A 119 6.89 -6.14 7.55
C LEU A 119 6.72 -4.82 6.80
N ARG A 120 7.58 -3.83 7.05
CA ARG A 120 7.55 -2.55 6.32
C ARG A 120 7.73 -2.74 4.83
N GLU A 121 8.64 -3.62 4.41
CA GLU A 121 8.85 -3.96 3.00
C GLU A 121 7.62 -4.64 2.38
N ASP A 122 7.00 -5.59 3.07
CA ASP A 122 5.82 -6.26 2.53
C ASP A 122 4.60 -5.32 2.51
N LEU A 123 4.48 -4.42 3.48
CA LEU A 123 3.48 -3.36 3.45
C LEU A 123 3.73 -2.35 2.33
N TRP A 124 4.99 -2.03 2.00
CA TRP A 124 5.30 -1.23 0.80
C TRP A 124 4.81 -1.90 -0.48
N LEU A 125 4.96 -3.22 -0.60
CA LEU A 125 4.45 -3.96 -1.76
C LEU A 125 2.92 -3.96 -1.82
N ILE A 126 2.25 -4.09 -0.67
CA ILE A 126 0.79 -3.95 -0.57
C ILE A 126 0.36 -2.54 -1.01
N THR A 127 1.07 -1.50 -0.57
CA THR A 127 0.84 -0.11 -1.00
C THR A 127 1.04 0.05 -2.50
N VAL A 128 2.09 -0.54 -3.08
CA VAL A 128 2.35 -0.51 -4.53
C VAL A 128 1.19 -1.12 -5.32
N VAL A 129 0.72 -2.32 -4.96
CA VAL A 129 -0.38 -2.97 -5.68
C VAL A 129 -1.72 -2.27 -5.47
N THR A 130 -1.96 -1.72 -4.27
CA THR A 130 -3.15 -0.93 -3.97
C THR A 130 -3.14 0.38 -4.76
N LEU A 131 -2.01 1.08 -4.81
CA LEU A 131 -1.87 2.31 -5.57
C LEU A 131 -2.01 2.05 -7.07
N ALA A 132 -1.47 0.95 -7.59
CA ALA A 132 -1.67 0.55 -8.98
C ALA A 132 -3.16 0.34 -9.31
N LEU A 133 -3.94 -0.29 -8.42
CA LEU A 133 -5.38 -0.39 -8.56
C LEU A 133 -6.05 0.99 -8.59
N LEU A 134 -5.70 1.87 -7.64
CA LEU A 134 -6.27 3.21 -7.57
C LEU A 134 -5.94 4.04 -8.82
N VAL A 135 -4.73 3.90 -9.36
CA VAL A 135 -4.33 4.52 -10.64
C VAL A 135 -5.15 3.97 -11.79
N ALA A 136 -5.34 2.65 -11.88
CA ALA A 136 -6.18 2.04 -12.91
C ALA A 136 -7.63 2.56 -12.83
N MET A 137 -8.20 2.67 -11.63
CA MET A 137 -9.53 3.25 -11.42
C MET A 137 -9.60 4.72 -11.84
N GLN A 138 -8.59 5.53 -11.48
CA GLN A 138 -8.51 6.94 -11.84
C GLN A 138 -8.40 7.16 -13.36
N VAL A 139 -7.65 6.32 -14.06
CA VAL A 139 -7.60 6.31 -15.53
C VAL A 139 -8.97 5.94 -16.09
N GLY A 140 -9.61 4.89 -15.56
CA GLY A 140 -10.95 4.48 -15.99
C GLY A 140 -12.00 5.59 -15.80
N ILE A 141 -11.95 6.35 -14.70
CA ILE A 141 -12.81 7.51 -14.46
C ILE A 141 -12.63 8.58 -15.55
N VAL A 142 -11.39 8.88 -15.94
CA VAL A 142 -11.12 9.84 -17.02
C VAL A 142 -11.71 9.34 -18.34
N ARG A 143 -11.47 8.07 -18.68
CA ARG A 143 -11.98 7.45 -19.91
C ARG A 143 -13.51 7.41 -19.95
N ALA A 144 -14.15 7.09 -18.83
CA ALA A 144 -15.59 7.16 -18.68
C ALA A 144 -16.08 8.60 -18.89
N ALA A 145 -15.46 9.59 -18.24
CA ALA A 145 -15.87 10.99 -18.37
C ALA A 145 -15.78 11.56 -19.80
N GLU A 146 -14.87 11.02 -20.62
CA GLU A 146 -14.72 11.40 -22.04
C GLU A 146 -15.66 10.62 -22.98
N SER A 147 -16.23 9.51 -22.52
CA SER A 147 -17.11 8.64 -23.33
C SER A 147 -18.56 9.14 -23.34
N PRO A 148 -19.29 9.01 -24.47
CA PRO A 148 -20.69 9.44 -24.56
C PRO A 148 -21.64 8.72 -23.59
N ASP A 149 -21.40 7.44 -23.33
CA ASP A 149 -22.22 6.59 -22.44
C ASP A 149 -21.71 6.59 -20.99
N GLN A 150 -20.57 7.23 -20.73
CA GLN A 150 -19.94 7.36 -19.42
C GLN A 150 -19.64 6.03 -18.72
N ARG A 151 -19.50 4.95 -19.50
CA ARG A 151 -19.25 3.63 -18.95
C ARG A 151 -17.79 3.47 -18.52
N MET A 152 -17.59 2.82 -17.38
CA MET A 152 -16.26 2.38 -16.94
C MET A 152 -15.74 1.31 -17.90
N PRO A 153 -14.57 1.49 -18.54
CA PRO A 153 -14.02 0.46 -19.39
C PRO A 153 -13.63 -0.79 -18.58
N GLU A 154 -14.05 -1.96 -19.07
CA GLU A 154 -13.91 -3.25 -18.39
C GLU A 154 -12.45 -3.61 -18.09
N GLU A 155 -11.52 -3.20 -18.94
CA GLU A 155 -10.09 -3.45 -18.76
C GLU A 155 -9.53 -2.74 -17.52
N PHE A 156 -10.04 -1.55 -17.18
CA PHE A 156 -9.62 -0.86 -15.97
C PHE A 156 -10.30 -1.49 -14.75
N LEU A 157 -11.60 -1.80 -14.85
CA LEU A 157 -12.36 -2.42 -13.77
C LEU A 157 -11.82 -3.81 -13.42
N PHE A 158 -12.02 -4.79 -14.32
CA PHE A 158 -11.66 -6.18 -14.07
C PHE A 158 -10.16 -6.42 -14.18
N GLY A 159 -9.47 -5.77 -15.13
CA GLY A 159 -8.02 -5.90 -15.26
C GLY A 159 -7.30 -5.31 -14.05
N GLY A 160 -7.72 -4.13 -13.57
CA GLY A 160 -7.19 -3.54 -12.33
C GLY A 160 -7.42 -4.44 -11.12
N MET A 161 -8.64 -4.96 -10.93
CA MET A 161 -8.97 -5.90 -9.85
C MET A 161 -8.17 -7.20 -9.93
N ALA A 162 -7.97 -7.75 -11.13
CA ALA A 162 -7.19 -8.97 -11.33
C ALA A 162 -5.72 -8.76 -10.98
N VAL A 163 -5.11 -7.67 -11.47
CA VAL A 163 -3.71 -7.31 -11.14
C VAL A 163 -3.55 -7.10 -9.63
N PHE A 164 -4.50 -6.42 -9.00
CA PHE A 164 -4.52 -6.24 -7.55
C PHE A 164 -4.61 -7.57 -6.80
N GLY A 165 -5.55 -8.44 -7.16
CA GLY A 165 -5.74 -9.74 -6.53
C GLY A 165 -4.50 -10.64 -6.67
N VAL A 166 -3.95 -10.74 -7.89
CA VAL A 166 -2.70 -11.48 -8.15
C VAL A 166 -1.53 -10.87 -7.37
N GLY A 167 -1.41 -9.55 -7.35
CA GLY A 167 -0.38 -8.83 -6.61
C GLY A 167 -0.45 -9.11 -5.11
N LEU A 168 -1.64 -9.04 -4.51
CA LEU A 168 -1.85 -9.38 -3.11
C LEU A 168 -1.50 -10.83 -2.81
N VAL A 169 -1.97 -11.78 -3.64
CA VAL A 169 -1.62 -13.19 -3.49
C VAL A 169 -0.11 -13.39 -3.58
N ALA A 170 0.58 -12.73 -4.51
CA ALA A 170 2.03 -12.82 -4.64
C ALA A 170 2.75 -12.30 -3.39
N VAL A 171 2.28 -11.19 -2.79
CA VAL A 171 2.83 -10.67 -1.52
C VAL A 171 2.54 -11.64 -0.37
N MET A 172 1.34 -12.22 -0.28
CA MET A 172 1.02 -13.22 0.75
C MET A 172 1.88 -14.47 0.60
N VAL A 173 2.05 -14.99 -0.61
CA VAL A 173 2.95 -16.12 -0.88
C VAL A 173 4.39 -15.78 -0.48
N ARG A 174 4.86 -14.58 -0.82
CA ARG A 174 6.19 -14.08 -0.39
C ARG A 174 6.33 -14.06 1.14
N MET A 175 5.28 -13.67 1.87
CA MET A 175 5.28 -13.63 3.34
C MET A 175 5.24 -15.02 3.97
N TYR A 176 4.40 -15.93 3.45
CA TYR A 176 4.05 -17.18 4.13
C TYR A 176 4.67 -18.45 3.55
N ALA A 177 4.96 -18.50 2.26
CA ALA A 177 5.45 -19.72 1.60
C ALA A 177 6.98 -19.85 1.57
N GLY A 178 7.71 -18.79 1.92
CA GLY A 178 9.17 -18.75 1.86
C GLY A 178 9.86 -18.69 3.22
N ASN A 179 11.21 -18.72 3.19
CA ASN A 179 12.06 -18.56 4.37
C ASN A 179 12.22 -17.09 4.83
N ARG A 180 11.46 -16.15 4.25
CA ARG A 180 11.59 -14.71 4.53
C ARG A 180 11.48 -14.41 6.02
N TYR A 181 10.49 -15.00 6.68
CA TYR A 181 10.27 -14.87 8.12
C TYR A 181 10.84 -16.05 8.92
N ALA A 182 11.66 -16.92 8.32
CA ALA A 182 12.31 -18.03 9.02
C ALA A 182 13.26 -17.49 10.09
N GLU A 183 13.61 -18.34 11.05
CA GLU A 183 14.68 -18.00 11.99
C GLU A 183 15.94 -17.70 11.17
N GLN A 184 16.59 -16.60 11.52
CA GLN A 184 17.75 -16.06 10.80
C GLN A 184 18.97 -16.23 11.70
N PRO A 185 19.89 -17.17 11.37
CA PRO A 185 21.03 -17.48 12.23
C PRO A 185 22.00 -16.32 12.47
N ASP A 186 21.94 -15.25 11.65
CA ASP A 186 22.70 -14.02 11.86
C ASP A 186 22.18 -13.17 13.03
N LEU A 187 21.06 -13.55 13.64
CA LEU A 187 20.38 -12.85 14.74
C LEU A 187 20.26 -13.68 16.03
N ASP A 188 21.03 -14.77 16.13
CA ASP A 188 21.18 -15.61 17.32
C ASP A 188 22.38 -15.21 18.18
#